data_AF-T1BQ52-F1
#
_entry.id   AF-T1BQ52-F1
#
_cell.length_a   1.000
_cell.length_b   1.000
_cell.length_c   1.000
_cell.angle_alpha   90.00
_cell.angle_beta   90.00
_cell.angle_gamma   90.00
#
_symmetry.space_group_name_H-M   'P 1'
#
loop_
_entity.id
_entity.type
_entity.pdbx_description
1 polymer ?
#
loop_
_entity_poly.entity_id
_entity_poly.type
_entity_poly.pdbx_seq_one_letter_code
_entity_poly.pdbx_strand_id
1 'polypeptide(L)'
;MKWITREKAKVDRIACPWLISRFIDKTPEFLFVPADQVMKVASEKNAIPFDTPGAELHHFEEKGYEYVSFDAIIKKYELKDTALLEFDKNV
;
A
#
# COMPACT_ATOMS: atom_id res chain seq x y z
N MET A 1 -1.72 -2.44 13.35
CA MET A 1 -0.53 -1.63 13.00
C MET A 1 -0.98 -0.26 12.53
N LYS A 2 -0.08 0.72 12.45
CA LYS A 2 -0.37 2.03 11.83
C LYS A 2 0.11 2.02 10.40
N TRP A 3 -0.72 2.51 9.51
CA TRP A 3 -0.48 2.60 8.07
C TRP A 3 -0.67 4.05 7.65
N ILE A 4 0.21 4.57 6.79
CA ILE A 4 0.17 5.98 6.44
C ILE A 4 0.33 6.20 4.94
N THR A 5 -0.48 7.10 4.40
CA THR A 5 -0.35 7.55 3.01
C THR A 5 -0.74 9.02 2.88
N ARG A 6 -0.66 9.53 1.66
CA ARG A 6 -0.99 10.92 1.31
C ARG A 6 -2.51 11.12 1.38
N GLU A 7 -2.93 12.26 1.89
CA GLU A 7 -4.33 12.70 1.86
C GLU A 7 -4.85 12.90 0.42
N LYS A 8 -6.18 13.03 0.30
CA LYS A 8 -6.99 13.11 -0.94
C LYS A 8 -7.24 11.74 -1.59
N ALA A 9 -8.49 11.48 -1.94
CA ALA A 9 -8.92 10.20 -2.50
C ALA A 9 -8.40 10.01 -3.94
N LYS A 10 -7.63 8.95 -4.14
CA LYS A 10 -7.34 8.31 -5.43
C LYS A 10 -7.68 6.82 -5.29
N VAL A 11 -7.92 6.13 -6.41
CA VAL A 11 -8.33 4.72 -6.43
C VAL A 11 -7.40 3.84 -5.57
N ASP A 12 -6.08 4.02 -5.69
CA ASP A 12 -5.07 3.25 -4.95
C ASP A 12 -5.17 3.44 -3.43
N ARG A 13 -5.66 4.60 -2.99
CA ARG A 13 -5.86 4.98 -1.58
C ARG A 13 -7.18 4.47 -1.00
N ILE A 14 -7.90 3.67 -1.77
CA ILE A 14 -9.06 2.87 -1.34
C ILE A 14 -8.72 1.38 -1.47
N ALA A 15 -8.12 0.97 -2.60
CA ALA A 15 -7.76 -0.42 -2.85
C ALA A 15 -6.69 -0.94 -1.88
N CYS A 16 -5.62 -0.18 -1.62
CA CYS A 16 -4.55 -0.60 -0.70
C CYS A 16 -5.06 -0.73 0.75
N PRO A 17 -5.81 0.24 1.32
CA PRO A 17 -6.41 0.07 2.64
C PRO A 17 -7.34 -1.13 2.76
N TRP A 18 -8.14 -1.42 1.72
CA TRP A 18 -8.99 -2.61 1.70
C TRP A 18 -8.16 -3.90 1.75
N LEU A 19 -7.12 -4.01 0.91
CA LEU A 19 -6.23 -5.17 0.86
C LEU A 19 -5.55 -5.40 2.21
N ILE A 20 -4.99 -4.33 2.79
CA ILE A 20 -4.36 -4.33 4.11
C ILE A 20 -5.35 -4.82 5.17
N SER A 21 -6.54 -4.22 5.24
CA SER A 21 -7.57 -4.56 6.24
C SER A 21 -8.06 -6.01 6.12
N ARG A 22 -8.09 -6.53 4.89
CA ARG A 22 -8.64 -7.85 4.61
C ARG A 22 -7.64 -8.97 4.89
N PHE A 23 -6.37 -8.78 4.49
CA PHE A 23 -5.40 -9.88 4.42
C PHE A 23 -4.20 -9.73 5.36
N ILE A 24 -3.84 -8.51 5.78
CA ILE A 24 -2.58 -8.26 6.51
C ILE A 24 -2.85 -7.89 7.96
N ASP A 25 -3.74 -6.92 8.19
CA ASP A 25 -3.98 -6.32 9.49
C ASP A 25 -5.49 -6.25 9.76
N LYS A 26 -5.98 -6.99 10.76
CA LYS A 26 -7.42 -7.04 11.06
C LYS A 26 -7.94 -5.80 11.77
N THR A 27 -7.04 -5.00 12.34
CA THR A 27 -7.38 -3.76 13.06
C THR A 27 -6.38 -2.66 12.66
N PRO A 28 -6.39 -2.23 11.39
CA PRO A 28 -5.46 -1.22 10.91
C PRO A 28 -5.91 0.17 11.36
N GLU A 29 -4.94 0.98 11.77
CA GLU A 29 -5.13 2.41 11.94
C GLU A 29 -4.52 3.13 10.73
N PHE A 30 -5.35 3.79 9.92
CA PHE A 30 -4.90 4.53 8.76
C PHE A 30 -4.74 6.02 9.05
N LEU A 31 -3.56 6.55 8.75
CA LEU A 31 -3.23 7.97 8.80
C LEU A 31 -3.16 8.53 7.38
N PHE A 32 -3.83 9.65 7.15
CA PHE A 32 -3.80 10.38 5.88
C PHE A 32 -3.26 11.78 6.15
N VAL A 33 -2.13 12.13 5.54
CA VAL A 33 -1.43 13.39 5.80
C VAL A 33 -1.00 14.08 4.49
N PRO A 34 -0.64 15.38 4.52
CA PRO A 34 -0.06 16.05 3.35
C PRO A 34 1.13 15.29 2.75
N ALA A 35 1.29 15.39 1.43
CA ALA A 35 2.23 14.54 0.69
C ALA A 35 3.69 14.67 1.15
N ASP A 36 4.08 15.88 1.51
CA ASP A 36 5.39 16.26 2.05
C ASP A 36 5.62 15.81 3.49
N GLN A 37 4.56 15.38 4.20
CA GLN A 37 4.63 14.97 5.61
C GLN A 37 4.66 13.46 5.81
N VAL A 38 4.33 12.64 4.80
CA VAL A 38 4.14 11.19 5.00
C VAL A 38 5.35 10.53 5.65
N MET A 39 6.55 10.72 5.10
CA MET A 39 7.75 10.03 5.63
C MET A 39 8.14 10.53 7.02
N LYS A 40 7.93 11.83 7.31
CA LYS A 40 8.16 12.40 8.64
C LYS A 40 7.22 11.78 9.67
N VAL A 41 5.92 11.79 9.40
CA VAL A 41 4.90 11.27 10.32
C VAL A 41 5.01 9.74 10.44
N ALA A 42 5.39 9.04 9.36
CA ALA A 42 5.66 7.60 9.38
C ALA A 42 6.72 7.25 10.44
N SER A 43 7.84 7.98 10.43
CA SER A 43 8.91 7.82 11.41
C SER A 43 8.44 8.17 12.84
N GLU A 44 7.81 9.34 13.03
CA GLU A 44 7.35 9.81 14.34
C GLU A 44 6.29 8.90 14.99
N LYS A 45 5.44 8.26 14.18
CA LYS A 45 4.32 7.44 14.65
C LYS A 45 4.58 5.95 14.55
N ASN A 46 5.77 5.54 14.09
CA ASN A 46 6.09 4.15 13.76
C ASN A 46 5.01 3.51 12.85
N ALA A 47 4.61 4.26 11.81
CA ALA A 47 3.60 3.86 10.84
C ALA A 47 4.25 3.39 9.53
N ILE A 48 3.65 2.39 8.89
CA ILE A 48 4.13 1.80 7.63
C ILE A 48 3.61 2.65 6.46
N PRO A 49 4.50 3.32 5.70
CA PRO A 49 4.09 4.12 4.57
C PRO A 49 3.75 3.25 3.35
N PHE A 50 2.73 3.63 2.58
CA PHE A 50 2.32 2.98 1.33
C PHE A 50 1.79 4.00 0.30
N ASP A 51 1.80 3.67 -0.99
CA ASP A 51 1.33 4.56 -2.08
C ASP A 51 1.94 5.99 -2.06
N THR A 52 3.23 6.06 -1.75
CA THR A 52 3.94 7.34 -1.66
C THR A 52 5.42 7.21 -2.01
N PRO A 53 6.05 8.21 -2.65
CA PRO A 53 7.49 8.24 -2.85
C PRO A 53 8.24 8.01 -1.54
N GLY A 54 9.25 7.14 -1.59
CA GLY A 54 10.06 6.77 -0.43
C GLY A 54 9.48 5.65 0.44
N ALA A 55 8.23 5.22 0.22
CA ALA A 55 7.71 4.02 0.86
C ALA A 55 8.29 2.75 0.24
N GLU A 56 8.54 1.73 1.06
CA GLU A 56 8.82 0.38 0.57
C GLU A 56 7.64 -0.18 -0.23
N LEU A 57 6.41 0.16 0.18
CA LEU A 57 5.17 -0.23 -0.47
C LEU A 57 4.73 0.79 -1.54
N HIS A 58 5.69 1.38 -2.24
CA HIS A 58 5.45 2.20 -3.43
C HIS A 58 5.44 1.34 -4.70
N HIS A 59 5.40 1.98 -5.87
CA HIS A 59 5.59 1.32 -7.16
C HIS A 59 7.01 0.77 -7.26
N PHE A 60 7.17 -0.31 -8.00
CA PHE A 60 8.48 -0.90 -8.30
C PHE A 60 8.52 -1.41 -9.73
N GLU A 61 9.72 -1.52 -10.29
CA GLU A 61 9.93 -2.12 -11.60
C GLU A 61 10.57 -3.50 -11.44
N GLU A 62 10.06 -4.50 -12.16
CA GLU A 62 10.68 -5.82 -12.22
C GLU A 62 10.49 -6.41 -13.62
N LYS A 63 11.59 -6.93 -14.20
CA LYS A 63 11.60 -7.54 -15.55
C LYS A 63 11.03 -6.63 -16.66
N GLY A 64 11.21 -5.31 -16.52
CA GLY A 64 10.71 -4.32 -17.49
C GLY A 64 9.22 -3.99 -17.39
N TYR A 65 8.55 -4.44 -16.32
CA TYR A 65 7.16 -4.07 -16.01
C TYR A 65 7.12 -3.19 -14.77
N GLU A 66 6.32 -2.12 -14.81
CA GLU A 66 6.00 -1.29 -13.65
C GLU A 66 4.82 -1.92 -12.90
N TYR A 67 4.99 -2.11 -11.61
CA TYR A 67 3.99 -2.65 -10.69
C TYR A 67 3.54 -1.56 -9.72
N VAL A 68 2.25 -1.54 -9.41
CA VAL A 68 1.65 -0.52 -8.54
C VAL A 68 1.80 -0.90 -7.07
N SER A 69 1.44 0.03 -6.18
CA SER A 69 1.49 -0.22 -4.73
C SER A 69 0.66 -1.41 -4.26
N PHE A 70 -0.41 -1.76 -4.99
CA PHE A 70 -1.20 -2.95 -4.71
C PHE A 70 -0.37 -4.24 -4.85
N ASP A 71 0.39 -4.34 -5.95
CA ASP A 71 1.28 -5.47 -6.22
C ASP A 71 2.44 -5.52 -5.23
N ALA A 72 2.96 -4.35 -4.83
CA ALA A 72 4.04 -4.25 -3.85
C ALA A 72 3.60 -4.84 -2.51
N ILE A 73 2.35 -4.59 -2.10
CA ILE A 73 1.76 -5.15 -0.89
C ILE A 73 1.57 -6.66 -1.01
N ILE A 74 1.03 -7.15 -2.14
CA ILE A 74 0.89 -8.59 -2.39
C ILE A 74 2.24 -9.30 -2.29
N LYS A 75 3.26 -8.75 -2.97
CA LYS A 75 4.62 -9.29 -3.00
C LYS A 75 5.28 -9.28 -1.63
N LYS A 76 5.24 -8.15 -0.91
CA LYS A 76 5.90 -7.99 0.40
C LYS A 76 5.33 -8.94 1.46
N TYR A 77 4.02 -9.16 1.46
CA TYR A 77 3.33 -9.99 2.44
C TYR A 77 3.03 -11.41 1.95
N GLU A 78 3.54 -11.80 0.78
CA GLU A 78 3.34 -13.10 0.15
C GLU A 78 1.87 -13.55 0.14
N LEU A 79 0.97 -12.65 -0.25
CA LEU A 79 -0.47 -12.94 -0.30
C LEU A 79 -0.75 -13.94 -1.43
N LYS A 80 -1.33 -15.10 -1.10
CA LYS A 80 -1.58 -16.22 -2.03
C LYS A 80 -3.06 -16.49 -2.30
N ASP A 81 -3.94 -15.57 -1.94
CA ASP A 81 -5.38 -15.74 -2.13
C ASP A 81 -5.71 -15.83 -3.63
N THR A 82 -6.45 -16.87 -4.01
CA THR A 82 -6.75 -17.16 -5.42
C THR A 82 -7.52 -16.03 -6.09
N ALA A 83 -8.37 -15.31 -5.35
CA ALA A 83 -9.11 -14.17 -5.90
C ALA A 83 -8.19 -12.97 -6.18
N LEU A 84 -7.12 -12.78 -5.42
CA LEU A 84 -6.12 -11.73 -5.69
C LEU A 84 -5.31 -12.04 -6.96
N LEU A 85 -5.03 -13.32 -7.23
CA LEU A 85 -4.32 -13.76 -8.43
C LEU A 85 -5.15 -13.65 -9.72
N GLU A 86 -6.48 -13.49 -9.62
CA GLU A 86 -7.36 -13.24 -10.77
C GLU A 86 -7.46 -11.75 -11.15
N PHE A 87 -7.19 -10.83 -10.21
CA PHE A 87 -7.13 -9.39 -10.48
C PHE A 87 -5.95 -9.01 -11.38
N ASP A 88 -4.82 -9.74 -11.25
CA ASP A 88 -3.60 -9.56 -12.06
C ASP A 88 -3.78 -9.94 -13.54
N LYS A 89 -4.86 -10.64 -13.91
CA LYS A 89 -5.06 -11.18 -15.27
C LYS A 89 -6.03 -10.40 -16.16
N ASN A 90 -6.68 -9.36 -15.66
CA ASN A 90 -7.82 -8.73 -16.35
C ASN A 90 -7.77 -7.19 -16.43
N VAL A 91 -6.60 -6.56 -16.26
CA VAL A 91 -6.41 -5.12 -16.47
C VAL A 91 -5.27 -4.86 -17.44
#